data_AF-A0A4Q9FFP6-F1
#
_entry.id   AF-A0A4Q9FFP6-F1
#
_cell.length_a   1.000
_cell.length_b   1.000
_cell.length_c   1.000
_cell.angle_alpha   90.00
_cell.angle_beta   90.00
_cell.angle_gamma   90.00
#
_symmetry.space_group_name_H-M   'P 1'
#
loop_
_entity.id
_entity.type
_entity.pdbx_description
1 polymer ?
#
loop_
_entity_poly.entity_id
_entity_poly.type
_entity_poly.pdbx_seq_one_letter_code
_entity_poly.pdbx_strand_id
1 'polypeptide(L)'
;MAFNNDLDDLINGLYRPSIFYVPKIVMKDASEKSKQELIDIGFFDTSCILKADGSLESIKNGFIEIQMIGKTNKLDNNVFQLLKFRDQLATDSFLFIKREYMRHVSAIEVVYTWLLDNIGVETDCVTEQQRTWFEYQKNAVAQHDEKLRTKFSLAERVKRMDFSKMNIRVPNLFKNKRYGELFTESLEDHKRIKKQTKGKRYKLTDSEADKYLLKTVFNVDFSKIVD
;
A
#
# COMPACT_ATOMS: atom_id res chain seq x y z
N MET A 1 10.40 -23.98 0.26
CA MET A 1 9.73 -22.82 -0.35
C MET A 1 8.28 -22.86 0.11
N ALA A 2 7.78 -21.79 0.72
CA ALA A 2 6.37 -21.69 1.11
C ALA A 2 5.62 -21.06 -0.08
N PHE A 3 4.94 -21.88 -0.86
CA PHE A 3 4.25 -21.52 -2.11
C PHE A 3 3.36 -20.26 -2.02
N ASN A 4 2.78 -19.99 -0.85
CA ASN A 4 1.96 -18.79 -0.65
C ASN A 4 2.79 -17.50 -0.72
N ASN A 5 4.01 -17.50 -0.16
CA ASN A 5 4.88 -16.32 -0.17
C ASN A 5 5.31 -15.96 -1.60
N ASP A 6 5.52 -16.97 -2.43
CA ASP A 6 5.95 -16.83 -3.83
C ASP A 6 4.86 -16.18 -4.72
N LEU A 7 3.58 -16.51 -4.49
CA LEU A 7 2.46 -15.86 -5.17
C LEU A 7 2.21 -14.45 -4.64
N ASP A 8 2.30 -14.26 -3.32
CA ASP A 8 2.17 -12.95 -2.71
C ASP A 8 3.24 -11.98 -3.20
N ASP A 9 4.47 -12.45 -3.41
CA ASP A 9 5.56 -11.64 -3.96
C ASP A 9 5.31 -11.22 -5.42
N LEU A 10 4.80 -12.12 -6.26
CA LEU A 10 4.36 -11.79 -7.63
C LEU A 10 3.29 -10.69 -7.60
N ILE A 11 2.25 -10.89 -6.78
CA ILE A 11 1.13 -9.95 -6.66
C ILE A 11 1.64 -8.62 -6.11
N ASN A 12 2.44 -8.61 -5.05
CA ASN A 12 3.02 -7.40 -4.48
C ASN A 12 3.92 -6.67 -5.48
N GLY A 13 4.66 -7.38 -6.33
CA GLY A 13 5.47 -6.80 -7.42
C GLY A 13 4.64 -6.05 -8.46
N LEU A 14 3.37 -6.41 -8.63
CA LEU A 14 2.43 -5.69 -9.51
C LEU A 14 1.94 -4.37 -8.89
N TYR A 15 1.59 -4.41 -7.60
CA TYR A 15 1.07 -3.24 -6.88
C TYR A 15 2.15 -2.29 -6.37
N ARG A 16 3.41 -2.71 -6.27
CA ARG A 16 4.50 -1.92 -5.67
C ARG A 16 5.69 -1.75 -6.61
N PRO A 17 6.23 -0.54 -6.79
CA PRO A 17 5.70 0.73 -6.28
C PRO A 17 4.46 1.18 -7.08
N SER A 18 3.57 1.95 -6.44
CA SER A 18 2.42 2.55 -7.12
C SER A 18 2.04 3.91 -6.57
N ILE A 19 1.42 4.71 -7.43
CA ILE A 19 0.82 6.00 -7.05
C ILE A 19 -0.69 5.94 -7.19
N PHE A 20 -1.39 6.62 -6.29
CA PHE A 20 -2.84 6.71 -6.29
C PHE A 20 -3.31 7.91 -5.47
N TYR A 21 -4.53 8.36 -5.76
CA TYR A 21 -5.32 9.22 -4.87
C TYR A 21 -6.57 8.45 -4.45
N VAL A 22 -7.27 8.91 -3.41
CA VAL A 22 -8.55 8.32 -3.02
C VAL A 22 -9.68 9.11 -3.70
N PRO A 23 -10.45 8.51 -4.61
CA PRO A 23 -11.54 9.19 -5.30
C PRO A 23 -12.73 9.45 -4.37
N LYS A 24 -13.41 10.58 -4.54
CA LYS A 24 -14.59 10.94 -3.74
C LYS A 24 -15.75 9.98 -3.96
N ILE A 25 -15.89 9.42 -5.17
CA ILE A 25 -16.93 8.45 -5.52
C ILE A 25 -16.91 7.18 -4.64
N VAL A 26 -15.77 6.81 -4.06
CA VAL A 26 -15.66 5.66 -3.13
C VAL A 26 -16.56 5.85 -1.90
N MET A 27 -16.89 7.08 -1.55
CA MET A 27 -17.68 7.41 -0.37
C MET A 27 -19.11 7.82 -0.69
N LYS A 28 -19.63 7.50 -1.88
CA LYS A 28 -20.98 7.88 -2.31
C LYS A 28 -22.07 7.51 -1.30
N ASP A 29 -21.97 6.33 -0.70
CA ASP A 29 -22.95 5.77 0.25
C ASP A 29 -22.65 6.11 1.73
N ALA A 30 -21.60 6.89 2.00
CA ALA A 30 -21.27 7.31 3.35
C ALA A 30 -22.23 8.41 3.85
N SER A 31 -22.39 8.52 5.18
CA SER A 31 -23.16 9.62 5.76
C SER A 31 -22.50 10.97 5.47
N GLU A 32 -23.28 12.03 5.30
CA GLU A 32 -22.74 13.38 5.04
C GLU A 32 -21.79 13.84 6.14
N LYS A 33 -22.06 13.46 7.40
CA LYS A 33 -21.17 13.74 8.52
C LYS A 33 -19.79 13.07 8.34
N SER A 34 -19.77 11.80 7.97
CA SER A 34 -18.51 11.06 7.73
C SER A 34 -17.76 11.58 6.51
N LYS A 35 -18.48 12.01 5.46
CA LYS A 35 -17.85 12.66 4.30
C LYS A 35 -17.16 13.96 4.72
N GLN A 36 -17.85 14.81 5.50
CA GLN A 36 -17.29 16.06 5.97
C GLN A 36 -16.06 15.85 6.87
N GLU A 37 -16.13 14.90 7.81
CA GLU A 37 -14.98 14.56 8.67
C GLU A 37 -13.76 14.13 7.85
N LEU A 38 -13.95 13.37 6.77
CA LEU A 38 -12.86 12.93 5.88
C LEU A 38 -12.30 14.07 5.01
N ILE A 39 -13.16 14.98 4.58
CA ILE A 39 -12.75 16.20 3.87
C ILE A 39 -11.93 17.09 4.79
N ASP A 40 -12.37 17.29 6.04
CA ASP A 40 -11.72 18.15 7.01
C ASP A 40 -10.30 17.68 7.37
N ILE A 41 -10.05 16.36 7.33
CA ILE A 41 -8.71 15.78 7.52
C ILE A 41 -7.87 15.69 6.23
N GLY A 42 -8.40 16.14 5.09
CA GLY A 42 -7.71 16.16 3.79
C GLY A 42 -7.55 14.79 3.12
N PHE A 43 -8.44 13.84 3.42
CA PHE A 43 -8.31 12.44 2.95
C PHE A 43 -8.35 12.29 1.42
N PHE A 44 -9.19 13.07 0.74
CA PHE A 44 -9.35 13.02 -0.73
C PHE A 44 -8.40 13.96 -1.48
N ASP A 45 -7.80 14.90 -0.76
CA ASP A 45 -6.98 15.97 -1.34
C ASP A 45 -5.48 15.64 -1.24
N THR A 46 -5.16 14.35 -1.13
CA THR A 46 -3.79 13.86 -1.02
C THR A 46 -3.50 12.80 -2.08
N SER A 47 -2.44 13.02 -2.85
CA SER A 47 -1.84 12.00 -3.71
C SER A 47 -0.79 11.22 -2.92
N CYS A 48 -0.80 9.90 -3.05
CA CYS A 48 0.00 8.98 -2.26
C CYS A 48 0.86 8.07 -3.13
N ILE A 49 1.99 7.64 -2.59
CA ILE A 49 2.86 6.60 -3.16
C ILE A 49 2.98 5.43 -2.20
N LEU A 50 2.67 4.23 -2.69
CA LEU A 50 3.03 2.96 -2.09
C LEU A 50 4.41 2.57 -2.61
N LYS A 51 5.42 2.60 -1.75
CA LYS A 51 6.81 2.32 -2.12
C LYS A 51 7.06 0.83 -2.33
N ALA A 52 8.26 0.52 -2.83
CA ALA A 52 8.70 -0.85 -3.09
C ALA A 52 8.73 -1.73 -1.82
N ASP A 53 8.97 -1.15 -0.65
CA ASP A 53 8.96 -1.81 0.67
C ASP A 53 7.55 -1.94 1.29
N GLY A 54 6.53 -1.33 0.67
CA GLY A 54 5.16 -1.31 1.15
C GLY A 54 4.82 -0.14 2.08
N SER A 55 5.75 0.76 2.35
CA SER A 55 5.45 2.01 3.06
C SER A 55 4.59 2.94 2.21
N LEU A 56 3.70 3.68 2.87
CA LEU A 56 2.79 4.64 2.24
C LEU A 56 3.20 6.05 2.63
N GLU A 57 3.38 6.92 1.64
CA GLU A 57 3.71 8.32 1.87
C GLU A 57 2.87 9.26 1.00
N SER A 58 2.54 10.43 1.54
CA SER A 58 1.98 11.52 0.75
C SER A 58 3.03 12.11 -0.17
N ILE A 59 2.68 12.39 -1.42
CA ILE A 59 3.55 13.01 -2.40
C ILE A 59 3.69 14.50 -2.08
N LYS A 60 4.85 14.93 -1.58
CA LYS A 60 5.13 16.33 -1.18
C LYS A 60 6.31 16.98 -1.93
N ASN A 61 6.71 16.41 -3.07
CA ASN A 61 7.95 16.64 -3.84
C ASN A 61 9.11 15.75 -3.38
N GLY A 62 9.52 14.83 -4.25
CA GLY A 62 10.62 13.90 -4.05
C GLY A 62 10.93 13.15 -5.34
N PHE A 63 12.03 12.38 -5.37
CA PHE A 63 12.47 11.57 -6.51
C PHE A 63 11.57 10.35 -6.76
N ILE A 64 10.29 10.60 -7.01
CA ILE A 64 9.29 9.57 -7.29
C ILE A 64 9.60 8.88 -8.61
N GLU A 65 10.20 9.60 -9.56
CA GLU A 65 10.63 9.07 -10.85
C GLU A 65 11.54 7.84 -10.68
N ILE A 66 12.49 7.87 -9.73
CA ILE A 66 13.39 6.74 -9.46
C ILE A 66 12.60 5.54 -8.94
N GLN A 67 11.62 5.77 -8.07
CA GLN A 67 10.76 4.70 -7.58
C GLN A 67 9.90 4.12 -8.71
N MET A 68 9.34 4.98 -9.55
CA MET A 68 8.50 4.57 -10.67
C MET A 68 9.29 3.78 -11.73
N ILE A 69 10.55 4.16 -12.01
CA ILE A 69 11.45 3.36 -12.86
C ILE A 69 11.62 1.94 -12.30
N GLY A 70 11.70 1.80 -10.97
CA GLY A 70 11.74 0.51 -10.29
C GLY A 70 10.52 -0.38 -10.57
N LYS A 71 9.36 0.19 -10.95
CA LYS A 71 8.15 -0.58 -11.29
C LYS A 71 8.38 -1.47 -12.50
N THR A 72 8.95 -0.94 -13.58
CA THR A 72 9.22 -1.72 -14.80
C THR A 72 10.14 -2.90 -14.51
N ASN A 73 11.19 -2.68 -13.71
CA ASN A 73 12.11 -3.74 -13.28
C ASN A 73 11.40 -4.82 -12.46
N LYS A 74 10.49 -4.45 -11.54
CA LYS A 74 9.71 -5.42 -10.77
C LYS A 74 8.76 -6.23 -11.67
N LEU A 75 8.11 -5.58 -12.63
CA LEU A 75 7.24 -6.26 -13.58
C LEU A 75 8.01 -7.25 -14.46
N ASP A 76 9.20 -6.88 -14.94
CA ASP A 76 10.07 -7.78 -15.69
C ASP A 76 10.52 -8.97 -14.83
N ASN A 77 10.88 -8.76 -13.56
CA ASN A 77 11.19 -9.84 -12.62
C ASN A 77 10.01 -10.80 -12.44
N ASN A 78 8.78 -10.29 -12.40
CA ASN A 78 7.60 -11.14 -12.33
C ASN A 78 7.45 -12.03 -13.59
N VAL A 79 7.80 -11.54 -14.77
CA VAL A 79 7.84 -12.37 -15.99
C VAL A 79 8.83 -13.52 -15.82
N PHE A 80 10.04 -13.23 -15.33
CA PHE A 80 11.05 -14.26 -15.08
C PHE A 80 10.60 -15.28 -14.03
N GLN A 81 9.94 -14.83 -12.97
CA GLN A 81 9.42 -15.71 -11.92
C GLN A 81 8.31 -16.63 -12.44
N LEU A 82 7.42 -16.13 -13.30
CA LEU A 82 6.40 -16.97 -13.96
C LEU A 82 7.03 -18.01 -14.89
N LEU A 83 8.10 -17.65 -15.61
CA LEU A 83 8.84 -18.63 -16.43
C LEU A 83 9.47 -19.71 -15.55
N LYS A 84 10.07 -19.33 -14.43
CA LYS A 84 10.61 -20.29 -13.45
C LYS A 84 9.51 -21.22 -12.91
N PHE A 85 8.33 -20.69 -12.59
CA PHE A 85 7.19 -21.51 -12.14
C PHE A 85 6.69 -22.46 -13.22
N ARG A 86 6.69 -22.04 -14.49
CA ARG A 86 6.37 -22.93 -15.60
C ARG A 86 7.32 -24.13 -15.66
N ASP A 87 8.60 -23.90 -15.40
CA ASP A 87 9.62 -24.94 -15.52
C ASP A 87 9.69 -25.84 -14.27
N GLN A 88 9.20 -25.37 -13.11
CA GLN A 88 9.30 -26.07 -11.82
C GLN A 88 8.00 -26.75 -11.37
N LEU A 89 6.83 -26.27 -11.80
CA LEU A 89 5.54 -26.75 -11.33
C LEU A 89 4.88 -27.69 -12.35
N ALA A 90 3.99 -28.55 -11.85
CA ALA A 90 3.08 -29.29 -12.71
C ALA A 90 2.18 -28.33 -13.52
N THR A 91 1.83 -28.73 -14.74
CA THR A 91 1.07 -27.92 -15.70
C THR A 91 -0.17 -27.26 -15.08
N ASP A 92 -0.98 -28.01 -14.33
CA ASP A 92 -2.21 -27.50 -13.73
C ASP A 92 -1.95 -26.43 -12.65
N SER A 93 -0.89 -26.62 -11.85
CA SER A 93 -0.48 -25.65 -10.83
C SER A 93 0.02 -24.36 -11.46
N PHE A 94 0.82 -24.47 -12.52
CA PHE A 94 1.27 -23.30 -13.27
C PHE A 94 0.10 -22.58 -13.94
N LEU A 95 -0.84 -23.31 -14.55
CA LEU A 95 -2.03 -22.72 -15.16
C LEU A 95 -2.90 -21.96 -14.16
N PHE A 96 -3.03 -22.47 -12.94
CA PHE A 96 -3.71 -21.77 -11.84
C PHE A 96 -3.02 -20.45 -11.50
N ILE A 97 -1.71 -20.47 -11.22
CA ILE A 97 -0.93 -19.26 -10.89
C ILE A 97 -1.00 -18.24 -12.01
N LYS A 98 -0.80 -18.70 -13.25
CA LYS A 98 -0.87 -17.84 -14.45
C LYS A 98 -2.23 -17.16 -14.53
N ARG A 99 -3.32 -17.89 -14.33
CA ARG A 99 -4.68 -17.35 -14.39
C ARG A 99 -4.91 -16.30 -13.29
N GLU A 100 -4.54 -16.61 -12.05
CA GLU A 100 -4.69 -15.66 -10.94
C GLU A 100 -3.86 -14.41 -11.16
N TYR A 101 -2.61 -14.55 -11.55
CA TYR A 101 -1.75 -13.40 -11.82
C TYR A 101 -2.30 -12.53 -12.96
N MET A 102 -2.75 -13.12 -14.07
CA MET A 102 -3.36 -12.38 -15.17
C MET A 102 -4.65 -11.65 -14.74
N ARG A 103 -5.43 -12.22 -13.82
CA ARG A 103 -6.60 -11.56 -13.24
C ARG A 103 -6.20 -10.28 -12.49
N HIS A 104 -5.12 -10.33 -11.71
CA HIS A 104 -4.58 -9.15 -11.03
C HIS A 104 -4.02 -8.11 -12.01
N VAL A 105 -3.31 -8.53 -13.06
CA VAL A 105 -2.80 -7.63 -14.12
C VAL A 105 -3.97 -6.88 -14.80
N SER A 106 -5.02 -7.61 -15.19
CA SER A 106 -6.20 -6.99 -15.78
C SER A 106 -6.91 -6.05 -14.80
N ALA A 107 -7.04 -6.43 -13.53
CA ALA A 107 -7.67 -5.56 -12.53
C ALA A 107 -6.91 -4.25 -12.33
N ILE A 108 -5.58 -4.32 -12.22
CA ILE A 108 -4.77 -3.12 -11.96
C ILE A 108 -4.64 -2.21 -13.19
N GLU A 109 -4.59 -2.77 -14.40
CA GLU A 109 -4.63 -1.98 -15.65
C GLU A 109 -5.88 -1.10 -15.67
N VAL A 110 -7.02 -1.68 -15.28
CA VAL A 110 -8.27 -0.94 -15.27
C VAL A 110 -8.31 0.09 -14.15
N VAL A 111 -7.86 -0.24 -12.93
CA VAL A 111 -7.78 0.73 -11.82
C VAL A 111 -6.90 1.92 -12.19
N TYR A 112 -5.72 1.69 -12.75
CA TYR A 112 -4.81 2.79 -13.13
C TYR A 112 -5.33 3.61 -14.30
N THR A 113 -6.01 2.96 -15.25
CA THR A 113 -6.71 3.67 -16.33
C THR A 113 -7.81 4.57 -15.76
N TRP A 114 -8.66 4.03 -14.89
CA TRP A 114 -9.74 4.79 -14.27
C TRP A 114 -9.22 5.95 -13.42
N LEU A 115 -8.18 5.73 -12.61
CA LEU A 115 -7.57 6.79 -11.80
C LEU A 115 -7.06 7.93 -12.68
N LEU A 116 -6.34 7.62 -13.76
CA LEU A 116 -5.81 8.62 -14.69
C LEU A 116 -6.93 9.39 -15.41
N ASP A 117 -7.92 8.67 -15.93
CA ASP A 117 -8.99 9.24 -16.76
C ASP A 117 -9.96 10.13 -15.94
N ASN A 118 -9.99 9.97 -14.62
CA ASN A 118 -10.85 10.74 -13.71
C ASN A 118 -10.10 11.81 -12.87
N ILE A 119 -8.80 12.03 -13.13
CA ILE A 119 -8.08 13.21 -12.59
C ILE A 119 -8.78 14.48 -13.10
N GLY A 120 -9.06 15.43 -12.21
CA GLY A 120 -9.80 16.66 -12.49
C GLY A 120 -11.32 16.56 -12.31
N VAL A 121 -11.91 15.36 -12.35
CA VAL A 121 -13.31 15.14 -11.97
C VAL A 121 -13.39 14.74 -10.50
N GLU A 122 -12.54 13.81 -10.09
CA GLU A 122 -12.58 13.20 -8.75
C GLU A 122 -11.63 13.88 -7.75
N THR A 123 -10.63 14.61 -8.24
CA THR A 123 -9.66 15.29 -7.40
C THR A 123 -8.94 16.42 -8.14
N ASP A 124 -8.60 17.47 -7.38
CA ASP A 124 -7.76 18.60 -7.81
C ASP A 124 -6.36 18.54 -7.19
N CYS A 125 -6.06 17.52 -6.37
CA CYS A 125 -4.79 17.43 -5.64
C CYS A 125 -3.63 16.92 -6.51
N VAL A 126 -3.92 16.45 -7.72
CA VAL A 126 -2.93 15.90 -8.64
C VAL A 126 -2.41 17.00 -9.57
N THR A 127 -1.13 17.32 -9.44
CA THR A 127 -0.45 18.27 -10.33
C THR A 127 -0.24 17.69 -11.74
N GLU A 128 -0.03 18.54 -12.75
CA GLU A 128 0.31 18.08 -14.11
C GLU A 128 1.56 17.19 -14.13
N GLN A 129 2.59 17.49 -13.33
CA GLN A 129 3.76 16.62 -13.19
C GLN A 129 3.37 15.25 -12.64
N GLN A 130 2.57 15.21 -11.57
CA GLN A 130 2.10 13.94 -11.01
C GLN A 130 1.26 13.15 -12.00
N ARG A 131 0.45 13.82 -12.84
CA ARG A 131 -0.33 13.19 -13.91
C ARG A 131 0.57 12.39 -14.87
N THR A 132 1.74 12.91 -15.23
CA THR A 132 2.71 12.16 -16.05
C THR A 132 3.18 10.86 -15.37
N TRP A 133 3.26 10.82 -14.04
CA TRP A 133 3.59 9.60 -13.31
C TRP A 133 2.44 8.59 -13.36
N PHE A 134 1.17 9.04 -13.38
CA PHE A 134 0.01 8.16 -13.53
C PHE A 134 -0.01 7.55 -14.93
N GLU A 135 0.33 8.34 -15.96
CA GLU A 135 0.52 7.87 -17.33
C GLU A 135 1.64 6.83 -17.41
N TYR A 136 2.80 7.12 -16.81
CA TYR A 136 3.92 6.18 -16.76
C TYR A 136 3.49 4.85 -16.12
N GLN A 137 2.80 4.91 -14.99
CA GLN A 137 2.30 3.74 -14.29
C GLN A 137 1.34 2.90 -15.15
N LYS A 138 0.37 3.55 -15.80
CA LYS A 138 -0.58 2.90 -16.71
C LYS A 138 0.15 2.22 -17.87
N ASN A 139 1.09 2.93 -18.49
CA ASN A 139 1.87 2.43 -19.62
C ASN A 139 2.76 1.25 -19.23
N ALA A 140 3.41 1.30 -18.07
CA ALA A 140 4.23 0.20 -17.56
C ALA A 140 3.41 -1.10 -17.39
N VAL A 141 2.20 -1.01 -16.84
CA VAL A 141 1.30 -2.16 -16.72
C VAL A 141 0.81 -2.65 -18.08
N ALA A 142 0.44 -1.75 -18.99
CA ALA A 142 -0.03 -2.12 -20.32
C ALA A 142 1.05 -2.86 -21.13
N GLN A 143 2.29 -2.37 -21.09
CA GLN A 143 3.44 -3.04 -21.72
C GLN A 143 3.72 -4.40 -21.07
N HIS A 144 3.54 -4.52 -19.76
CA HIS A 144 3.70 -5.78 -19.05
C HIS A 144 2.62 -6.81 -19.43
N ASP A 145 1.35 -6.41 -19.54
CA ASP A 145 0.28 -7.29 -20.06
C ASP A 145 0.61 -7.77 -21.48
N GLU A 146 1.09 -6.88 -22.35
CA GLU A 146 1.55 -7.25 -23.70
C GLU A 146 2.71 -8.26 -23.67
N LYS A 147 3.74 -8.02 -22.86
CA LYS A 147 4.88 -8.95 -22.67
C LYS A 147 4.40 -10.34 -22.23
N LEU A 148 3.49 -10.41 -21.25
CA LEU A 148 2.94 -11.68 -20.76
C LEU A 148 2.17 -12.42 -21.87
N ARG A 149 1.36 -11.70 -22.65
CA ARG A 149 0.60 -12.30 -23.75
C ARG A 149 1.50 -12.89 -24.81
N THR A 150 2.53 -12.16 -25.21
CA THR A 150 3.51 -12.63 -26.20
C THR A 150 4.31 -13.82 -25.69
N LYS A 151 4.74 -13.82 -24.40
CA LYS A 151 5.54 -14.92 -23.83
C LYS A 151 4.75 -16.19 -23.57
N PHE A 152 3.45 -16.08 -23.25
CA PHE A 152 2.61 -17.23 -22.89
C PHE A 152 1.55 -17.57 -23.95
N SER A 153 1.69 -17.04 -25.17
CA SER A 153 0.83 -17.27 -26.34
C SER A 153 -0.67 -17.14 -26.01
N LEU A 154 -1.05 -16.05 -25.33
CA LEU A 154 -2.42 -15.81 -24.91
C LEU A 154 -3.23 -15.15 -26.03
N ALA A 155 -4.16 -15.90 -26.64
CA ALA A 155 -5.02 -15.40 -27.72
C ALA A 155 -6.15 -14.47 -27.22
N GLU A 156 -6.57 -14.59 -25.96
CA GLU A 156 -7.73 -13.85 -25.44
C GLU A 156 -7.32 -12.75 -24.46
N ARG A 157 -7.76 -11.51 -24.73
CA ARG A 157 -7.93 -10.52 -23.67
C ARG A 157 -9.05 -11.02 -22.77
N VAL A 158 -8.73 -11.28 -21.50
CA VAL A 158 -9.75 -11.32 -20.44
C VAL A 158 -10.58 -10.05 -20.65
N LYS A 159 -11.90 -10.21 -20.85
CA LYS A 159 -12.81 -9.08 -21.10
C LYS A 159 -12.46 -7.97 -20.11
N ARG A 160 -11.99 -6.83 -20.63
CA ARG A 160 -11.70 -5.65 -19.80
C ARG A 160 -12.93 -5.41 -18.93
N MET A 161 -12.73 -5.39 -17.62
CA MET A 161 -13.81 -5.02 -16.71
C MET A 161 -14.23 -3.60 -17.04
N ASP A 162 -15.47 -3.44 -17.49
CA ASP A 162 -16.06 -2.16 -17.84
C ASP A 162 -16.57 -1.50 -16.55
N PHE A 163 -15.85 -0.50 -16.06
CA PHE A 163 -16.22 0.24 -14.84
C PHE A 163 -17.51 1.05 -15.01
N SER A 164 -17.94 1.37 -16.24
CA SER A 164 -19.24 2.03 -16.47
C SER A 164 -20.42 1.11 -16.09
N LYS A 165 -20.19 -0.21 -16.07
CA LYS A 165 -21.15 -1.23 -15.63
C LYS A 165 -20.85 -1.77 -14.23
N MET A 166 -19.66 -1.46 -13.70
CA MET A 166 -19.27 -1.84 -12.37
C MET A 166 -19.92 -0.86 -11.41
N ASN A 167 -21.09 -1.25 -10.92
CA ASN A 167 -21.70 -0.59 -9.77
C ASN A 167 -20.74 -0.85 -8.61
N ILE A 168 -19.78 0.07 -8.37
CA ILE A 168 -18.87 0.01 -7.24
C ILE A 168 -19.71 0.22 -5.99
N ARG A 169 -20.42 -0.84 -5.58
CA ARG A 169 -20.85 -1.01 -4.22
C ARG A 169 -19.57 -1.28 -3.48
N VAL A 170 -18.90 -0.21 -3.04
CA VAL A 170 -17.91 -0.31 -2.00
C VAL A 170 -18.66 -1.04 -0.89
N PRO A 171 -18.31 -2.31 -0.57
CA PRO A 171 -18.97 -3.02 0.51
C PRO A 171 -18.82 -2.09 1.69
N ASN A 172 -19.93 -1.59 2.23
CA ASN A 172 -19.94 -0.47 3.15
C ASN A 172 -18.93 -0.78 4.27
N LEU A 173 -17.68 -0.28 4.14
CA LEU A 173 -16.54 -0.80 4.91
C LEU A 173 -16.77 -0.52 6.40
N PHE A 174 -17.56 0.52 6.66
CA PHE A 174 -18.05 0.98 7.95
C PHE A 174 -19.17 0.13 8.57
N LYS A 175 -19.82 -0.77 7.82
CA LYS A 175 -20.77 -1.76 8.39
C LYS A 175 -20.08 -3.00 8.94
N ASN A 176 -18.81 -3.22 8.60
CA ASN A 176 -18.02 -4.29 9.20
C ASN A 176 -17.54 -3.82 10.57
N LYS A 177 -18.03 -4.42 11.66
CA LYS A 177 -17.65 -4.09 13.05
C LYS A 177 -16.14 -3.99 13.24
N ARG A 178 -15.39 -4.83 12.52
CA ARG A 178 -13.92 -4.91 12.54
C ARG A 178 -13.21 -3.61 12.11
N TYR A 179 -13.81 -2.80 11.23
CA TYR A 179 -13.24 -1.52 10.80
C TYR A 179 -13.84 -0.34 11.56
N GLY A 180 -15.06 -0.46 12.09
CA GLY A 180 -15.66 0.56 12.95
C GLY A 180 -14.82 0.83 14.19
N GLU A 181 -14.24 -0.22 14.78
CA GLU A 181 -13.40 -0.14 15.98
C GLU A 181 -12.08 0.63 15.73
N LEU A 182 -11.46 0.47 14.56
CA LEU A 182 -10.22 1.18 14.16
C LEU A 182 -10.42 2.71 14.05
N PHE A 183 -11.63 3.17 13.76
CA PHE A 183 -11.95 4.60 13.66
C PHE A 183 -12.49 5.17 14.99
N THR A 184 -13.15 4.37 15.83
CA THR A 184 -13.60 4.82 17.16
C THR A 184 -12.47 4.95 18.18
N GLU A 185 -11.44 4.10 18.14
CA GLU A 185 -10.29 4.24 19.04
C GLU A 185 -9.47 5.50 18.74
N SER A 186 -9.39 5.91 17.46
CA SER A 186 -8.67 7.13 17.06
C SER A 186 -9.44 8.43 17.39
N LEU A 187 -10.77 8.40 17.38
CA LEU A 187 -11.60 9.61 17.55
C LEU A 187 -11.86 9.99 19.02
N GLU A 188 -11.79 9.06 19.97
CA GLU A 188 -11.90 9.41 21.40
C GLU A 188 -10.60 9.99 21.98
N ASP A 189 -9.44 9.63 21.42
CA ASP A 189 -8.15 10.15 21.89
C ASP A 189 -7.89 11.62 21.49
N HIS A 190 -8.58 12.13 20.47
CA HIS A 190 -8.42 13.53 20.04
C HIS A 190 -9.28 14.54 20.82
N LYS A 191 -10.23 14.09 21.65
CA LYS A 191 -11.05 14.99 22.50
C LYS A 191 -10.55 15.12 23.94
N ARG A 192 -9.43 14.49 24.31
CA ARG A 192 -8.82 14.61 25.63
C ARG A 192 -7.32 14.91 25.60
N ILE A 193 -6.89 15.90 24.83
CA ILE A 193 -5.64 16.60 25.16
C ILE A 193 -5.93 17.58 26.31
N LYS A 194 -6.14 17.04 27.51
CA LYS A 194 -5.86 17.82 28.73
C LYS A 194 -4.36 18.12 28.68
N LYS A 195 -3.98 19.40 28.75
CA LYS A 195 -2.58 19.84 28.93
C LYS A 195 -1.93 18.95 29.99
N GLN A 196 -1.10 17.99 29.56
CA GLN A 196 -0.22 17.29 30.48
C GLN A 196 0.74 18.33 31.02
N THR A 197 0.57 18.67 32.29
CA THR A 197 1.60 19.29 33.11
C THR A 197 2.87 18.48 32.92
N LYS A 198 3.94 19.12 32.43
CA LYS A 198 5.26 18.50 32.25
C LYS A 198 5.68 17.86 33.58
N GLY A 199 5.52 16.54 33.68
CA GLY A 199 6.13 15.75 34.74
C GLY A 199 7.64 15.94 34.66
N LYS A 200 8.27 16.34 35.77
CA LYS A 200 9.73 16.45 35.86
C LYS A 200 10.32 15.13 35.36
N ARG A 201 11.14 15.18 34.29
CA ARG A 201 11.98 14.04 33.91
C ARG A 201 12.84 13.70 35.11
N TYR A 202 12.66 12.50 35.67
CA TYR A 202 13.54 11.96 36.69
C TYR A 202 14.93 11.84 36.06
N LYS A 203 15.84 12.75 36.42
CA LYS A 203 17.24 12.64 36.05
C LYS A 203 17.86 11.64 37.03
N LEU A 204 18.14 10.43 36.56
CA LEU A 204 19.09 9.58 37.29
C LEU A 204 20.42 10.33 37.34
N THR A 205 21.05 10.33 38.51
CA THR A 205 22.44 10.74 38.62
C THR A 205 23.33 9.66 38.01
N ASP A 206 24.51 10.00 37.51
CA ASP A 206 25.43 9.03 36.88
C ASP A 206 25.72 7.83 37.80
N SER A 207 25.82 8.07 39.12
CA SER A 207 26.00 7.00 40.11
C SER A 207 24.83 6.02 40.21
N GLU A 208 23.60 6.50 40.04
CA GLU A 208 22.40 5.64 40.02
C GLU A 208 22.29 4.88 38.70
N ALA A 209 22.70 5.49 37.58
CA ALA A 209 22.73 4.84 36.27
C ALA A 209 23.77 3.72 36.24
N ASP A 210 24.96 3.95 36.81
CA ASP A 210 26.02 2.94 36.91
C ASP A 210 25.58 1.75 37.77
N LYS A 211 24.98 1.99 38.94
CA LYS A 211 24.45 0.91 39.79
C LYS A 211 23.37 0.11 39.08
N TYR A 212 22.50 0.78 38.32
CA TYR A 212 21.48 0.10 37.54
C TYR A 212 22.08 -0.74 36.40
N LEU A 213 23.04 -0.22 35.65
CA LEU A 213 23.75 -0.96 34.59
C LEU A 213 24.49 -2.18 35.15
N LEU A 214 25.24 -1.99 36.23
CA LEU A 214 25.99 -3.06 36.89
C LEU A 214 25.08 -4.17 37.42
N LYS A 215 23.92 -3.81 37.98
CA LYS A 215 22.94 -4.80 38.45
C LYS A 215 22.19 -5.50 37.31
N THR A 216 21.78 -4.77 36.29
CA THR A 216 20.79 -5.27 35.31
C THR A 216 21.46 -5.89 34.09
N VAL A 217 22.61 -5.36 33.66
CA VAL A 217 23.36 -5.84 32.48
C VAL A 217 24.49 -6.77 32.89
N PHE A 218 25.21 -6.43 33.98
CA PHE A 218 26.38 -7.19 34.43
C PHE A 218 26.07 -8.15 35.60
N ASN A 219 24.82 -8.18 36.08
CA ASN A 219 24.34 -9.04 37.16
C ASN A 219 25.23 -9.03 38.42
N VAL A 220 25.78 -7.86 38.75
CA VAL A 220 26.62 -7.68 39.93
C VAL A 220 25.74 -7.58 41.18
N ASP A 221 26.00 -8.47 42.14
CA ASP A 221 25.31 -8.49 43.42
C ASP A 221 26.09 -7.69 44.46
N PHE A 222 25.70 -6.44 44.66
CA PHE A 222 26.32 -5.53 45.63
C PHE A 222 26.12 -5.96 47.09
N SER A 223 25.27 -6.95 47.38
CA SER A 223 25.12 -7.50 48.74
C SER A 223 26.31 -8.35 49.19
N LYS A 224 27.20 -8.72 48.27
CA LYS A 224 28.41 -9.51 48.55
C LYS A 224 29.69 -8.69 48.64
N ILE A 225 29.60 -7.35 48.54
CA ILE A 225 30.76 -6.44 48.46
C ILE A 225 30.76 -5.46 49.65
N VAL A 226 30.37 -5.92 50.84
CA VAL A 226 30.53 -5.14 52.08
C VAL A 226 31.56 -5.86 52.96
N ASP A 227 32.80 -5.36 52.88
CA ASP A 227 33.79 -5.29 53.95
C ASP A 227 34.34 -3.85 53.95
#